data_AF-A0A936YAG0-F1
#
_entry.id   AF-A0A936YAG0-F1
#
_cell.length_a   1.000
_cell.length_b   1.000
_cell.length_c   1.000
_cell.angle_alpha   90.00
_cell.angle_beta   90.00
_cell.angle_gamma   90.00
#
_symmetry.space_group_name_H-M   'P 1'
#
loop_
_entity.id
_entity.type
_entity.pdbx_description
1 polymer ?
#
loop_
_entity_poly.entity_id
_entity_poly.type
_entity_poly.pdbx_seq_one_letter_code
_entity_poly.pdbx_strand_id
1 'polypeptide(L)'
;MEQQKLGASQRLEEIQVNADIAESQALYRTYNTGIRWVDALNGTVRPVIAYSFFILYALVKVMQFSADLPWLLWTAEDQAIFAGIISFYFGQRAMAKVRGGK
;
A
#
# COMPACT_ATOMS: atom_id res chain seq x y z
N MET A 1 -24.43 38.60 3.71
CA MET A 1 -25.00 37.46 2.96
C MET A 1 -23.91 36.50 2.47
N GLU A 2 -22.76 36.97 1.99
CA GLU A 2 -21.67 36.08 1.51
C GLU A 2 -20.89 35.36 2.62
N GLN A 3 -20.63 35.99 3.77
CA GLN A 3 -19.96 35.34 4.92
C GLN A 3 -20.73 34.12 5.47
N GLN A 4 -22.06 34.14 5.44
CA GLN A 4 -22.88 33.00 5.89
C GLN A 4 -22.82 31.84 4.90
N LYS A 5 -22.69 32.13 3.59
CA LYS A 5 -22.51 31.09 2.56
C LYS A 5 -21.12 30.45 2.65
N LEU A 6 -20.09 31.25 2.92
CA LEU A 6 -18.72 30.76 3.14
C LEU A 6 -18.62 29.88 4.40
N GLY A 7 -19.28 30.26 5.49
CA GLY A 7 -19.34 29.43 6.70
C GLY A 7 -20.15 28.15 6.51
N ALA A 8 -21.19 28.17 5.67
CA ALA A 8 -21.96 26.98 5.34
C ALA A 8 -21.15 25.99 4.47
N SER A 9 -20.39 26.47 3.48
CA SER A 9 -19.50 25.61 2.69
C SER A 9 -18.40 24.98 3.52
N GLN A 10 -17.80 25.73 4.47
CA GLN A 10 -16.78 25.19 5.38
C GLN A 10 -17.34 24.06 6.26
N ARG A 11 -18.55 24.20 6.79
CA ARG A 11 -19.19 23.12 7.57
C ARG A 11 -19.51 21.90 6.73
N LEU A 12 -19.91 22.07 5.48
CA LEU A 12 -20.17 20.95 4.57
C LEU A 12 -18.88 20.18 4.26
N GLU A 13 -17.78 20.90 4.06
CA GLU A 13 -16.44 20.33 3.86
C GLU A 13 -15.98 19.56 5.11
N GLU A 14 -16.13 20.13 6.31
CA GLU A 14 -15.83 19.45 7.57
C GLU A 14 -16.68 18.17 7.77
N ILE A 15 -17.97 18.21 7.41
CA ILE A 15 -18.86 17.04 7.50
C ILE A 15 -18.40 15.95 6.53
N GLN A 16 -18.00 16.30 5.31
CA GLN A 16 -17.50 15.35 4.33
C GLN A 16 -16.18 14.72 4.77
N VAL A 17 -15.23 15.54 5.27
CA VAL A 17 -13.96 15.04 5.81
C VAL A 17 -14.20 14.10 6.99
N ASN A 18 -15.12 14.43 7.90
CA ASN A 18 -15.47 13.55 9.02
C ASN A 18 -16.18 12.26 8.57
N ALA A 19 -17.02 12.31 7.53
CA ALA A 19 -17.65 11.13 6.96
C ALA A 19 -16.62 10.18 6.33
N ASP A 20 -15.65 10.72 5.59
CA ASP A 20 -14.56 9.95 4.98
C ASP A 20 -13.64 9.34 6.05
N ILE A 21 -13.37 10.07 7.13
CA ILE A 21 -12.64 9.57 8.29
C ILE A 21 -13.41 8.42 8.96
N ALA A 22 -14.72 8.56 9.14
CA ALA A 22 -15.56 7.54 9.75
C ALA A 22 -15.67 6.29 8.87
N GLU A 23 -15.79 6.45 7.54
CA GLU A 23 -15.78 5.36 6.58
C GLU A 23 -14.43 4.64 6.59
N SER A 24 -13.32 5.39 6.56
CA SER A 24 -11.97 4.86 6.68
C SER A 24 -11.80 4.07 7.99
N GLN A 25 -12.22 4.64 9.13
CA GLN A 25 -12.18 3.96 10.43
C GLN A 25 -13.07 2.71 10.47
N ALA A 26 -14.23 2.71 9.82
CA ALA A 26 -15.11 1.55 9.72
C ALA A 26 -14.53 0.46 8.82
N LEU A 27 -13.86 0.84 7.72
CA LEU A 27 -13.14 -0.09 6.85
C LEU A 27 -11.92 -0.70 7.58
N TYR A 28 -11.24 0.10 8.41
CA TYR A 28 -10.14 -0.34 9.27
C TYR A 28 -10.59 -1.00 10.57
N ARG A 29 -11.90 -1.04 10.89
CA ARG A 29 -12.47 -1.95 11.90
C ARG A 29 -12.51 -3.39 11.35
N THR A 30 -11.36 -3.87 10.89
CA THR A 30 -11.12 -5.30 10.73
C THR A 30 -10.82 -5.85 12.12
N TYR A 31 -11.69 -6.75 12.61
CA TYR A 31 -11.58 -7.58 13.82
C TYR A 31 -10.23 -7.48 14.56
N ASN A 32 -10.17 -6.63 15.58
CA ASN A 32 -9.10 -6.71 16.58
C ASN A 32 -9.40 -7.94 17.44
N THR A 33 -8.64 -9.03 17.25
CA THR A 33 -8.85 -10.29 17.97
C THR A 33 -8.51 -10.17 19.47
N GLY A 34 -7.94 -9.05 19.91
CA GLY A 34 -7.55 -8.78 21.30
C GLY A 34 -6.25 -9.46 21.71
N ILE A 35 -5.59 -10.18 20.80
CA ILE A 35 -4.42 -10.99 21.06
C ILE A 35 -3.20 -10.37 20.36
N ARG A 36 -2.41 -9.59 21.13
CA ARG A 36 -1.24 -8.83 20.64
C ARG A 36 -0.25 -9.65 19.80
N TRP A 37 -0.09 -10.94 20.05
CA TRP A 37 0.84 -11.78 19.27
C TRP A 37 0.27 -12.19 17.91
N VAL A 38 -1.04 -12.40 17.79
CA VAL A 38 -1.70 -12.72 16.51
C VAL A 38 -1.68 -11.48 15.62
N ASP A 39 -1.98 -10.31 16.18
CA ASP A 39 -1.97 -9.05 15.43
C ASP A 39 -0.54 -8.65 15.02
N ALA A 40 0.46 -8.92 15.87
CA ALA A 40 1.87 -8.76 15.51
C ALA A 40 2.28 -9.73 14.38
N LEU A 41 1.87 -11.00 14.46
CA LEU A 41 2.14 -11.99 13.42
C LEU A 41 1.47 -11.61 12.09
N ASN A 42 0.22 -11.16 12.13
CA ASN A 42 -0.52 -10.69 10.96
C ASN A 42 0.14 -9.44 10.34
N GLY A 43 0.67 -8.56 11.19
CA GLY A 43 1.54 -7.44 10.77
C GLY A 43 2.81 -7.88 10.02
N THR A 44 3.31 -9.09 10.27
CA THR A 44 4.50 -9.63 9.58
C THR A 44 4.18 -10.38 8.29
N VAL A 45 2.95 -10.85 8.07
CA VAL A 45 2.58 -11.63 6.87
C VAL A 45 2.89 -10.87 5.58
N ARG A 46 2.57 -9.57 5.53
CA ARG A 46 2.86 -8.72 4.37
C ARG A 46 4.39 -8.59 4.11
N PRO A 47 5.23 -8.20 5.10
CA PRO A 47 6.69 -8.23 4.96
C PRO A 47 7.25 -9.58 4.52
N VAL A 48 6.80 -10.68 5.15
CA VAL A 48 7.32 -12.03 4.88
C VAL A 48 7.04 -12.45 3.43
N ILE A 49 5.82 -12.21 2.93
CA ILE A 49 5.46 -12.53 1.55
C ILE A 49 6.26 -11.65 0.57
N ALA A 50 6.37 -10.35 0.85
CA ALA A 50 7.10 -9.42 0.00
C ALA A 50 8.58 -9.80 -0.14
N TYR A 51 9.23 -10.11 0.99
CA TYR A 51 10.63 -10.56 0.98
C TYR A 51 10.80 -11.93 0.32
N SER A 52 9.87 -12.86 0.53
CA SER A 52 9.90 -14.16 -0.15
C SER A 52 9.88 -14.01 -1.67
N PHE A 53 8.97 -13.19 -2.22
CA PHE A 53 8.92 -12.91 -3.67
C PHE A 53 10.16 -12.17 -4.15
N PHE A 54 10.67 -11.21 -3.37
CA PHE A 54 11.88 -10.47 -3.72
C PHE A 54 13.12 -11.38 -3.77
N ILE A 55 13.28 -12.27 -2.78
CA ILE A 55 14.37 -13.24 -2.74
C ILE A 55 14.25 -14.22 -3.91
N LEU A 56 13.05 -14.74 -4.18
CA LEU A 56 12.83 -15.62 -5.33
C LEU A 56 13.19 -14.93 -6.64
N TYR A 57 12.75 -13.68 -6.83
CA TYR A 57 13.12 -12.88 -7.99
C TYR A 57 14.63 -12.68 -8.10
N ALA A 58 15.30 -12.32 -7.00
CA ALA A 58 16.74 -12.16 -6.96
C ALA A 58 17.48 -13.45 -7.32
N LEU A 59 17.04 -14.61 -6.83
CA LEU A 59 17.61 -15.91 -7.17
C LEU A 59 17.50 -16.22 -8.67
N VAL A 60 16.33 -15.97 -9.28
CA VAL A 60 16.14 -16.13 -10.73
C VAL A 60 17.10 -15.22 -11.50
N LYS A 61 17.28 -13.97 -11.06
CA LYS A 61 18.22 -13.03 -11.69
C LYS A 61 19.67 -13.46 -11.56
N VAL A 62 20.07 -14.01 -10.41
CA VAL A 62 21.40 -14.60 -10.24
C VAL A 62 21.61 -15.77 -11.20
N MET A 63 20.62 -16.66 -11.35
CA MET A 63 20.72 -17.78 -12.28
C MET A 63 20.80 -17.33 -13.76
N GLN A 64 20.02 -16.33 -14.15
CA GLN A 64 20.08 -15.74 -15.49
C GLN A 64 21.43 -15.07 -15.77
N PHE A 65 22.01 -14.40 -14.77
CA PHE A 65 23.35 -13.83 -14.86
C PHE A 65 24.41 -14.92 -15.02
N SER A 66 24.33 -16.01 -14.23
CA SER A 66 25.25 -17.15 -14.35
C SER A 66 25.13 -17.91 -15.68
N ALA A 67 23.99 -17.83 -16.35
CA ALA A 67 23.77 -18.42 -17.67
C ALA A 67 24.27 -17.54 -18.85
N ASP A 68 24.89 -16.38 -18.56
CA ASP A 68 25.37 -15.41 -19.55
C ASP A 68 24.26 -14.94 -20.52
N LEU A 69 23.07 -14.68 -19.97
CA LEU A 69 21.91 -14.13 -20.70
C LEU A 69 21.67 -12.65 -20.32
N PRO A 70 22.61 -11.72 -20.59
CA PRO A 70 22.54 -10.36 -20.08
C PRO A 70 21.34 -9.56 -20.59
N TRP A 71 20.82 -9.89 -21.77
CA TRP A 71 19.63 -9.24 -22.35
C TRP A 71 18.32 -9.59 -21.62
N LEU A 72 18.30 -10.65 -20.81
CA LEU A 72 17.14 -11.10 -20.06
C LEU A 72 17.13 -10.59 -18.61
N LEU A 73 18.20 -9.90 -18.17
CA LEU A 73 18.34 -9.45 -16.79
C LEU A 73 17.35 -8.35 -16.43
N TRP A 74 17.00 -7.49 -17.39
CA TRP A 74 16.13 -6.35 -17.14
C TRP A 74 15.22 -6.05 -18.32
N THR A 75 14.08 -6.73 -18.34
CA THR A 75 13.03 -6.57 -19.36
C THR A 75 11.87 -5.70 -18.85
N ALA A 76 10.92 -5.37 -19.73
CA ALA A 76 9.68 -4.70 -19.34
C ALA A 76 8.85 -5.55 -18.35
N GLU A 77 8.91 -6.88 -18.47
CA GLU A 77 8.24 -7.80 -17.54
C GLU A 77 8.89 -7.75 -16.15
N ASP A 78 10.23 -7.67 -16.09
CA ASP A 78 10.95 -7.52 -14.81
C ASP A 78 10.63 -6.21 -14.09
N GLN A 79 10.51 -5.12 -14.85
CA GLN A 79 10.06 -3.84 -14.31
C GLN A 79 8.67 -3.94 -13.72
N ALA A 80 7.75 -4.65 -14.39
CA ALA A 80 6.40 -4.88 -13.89
C ALA A 80 6.38 -5.75 -12.63
N ILE A 81 7.17 -6.83 -12.59
CA ILE A 81 7.30 -7.70 -11.41
C ILE A 81 7.88 -6.91 -10.24
N PHE A 82 8.97 -6.16 -10.46
CA PHE A 82 9.61 -5.34 -9.44
C PHE A 82 8.65 -4.26 -8.90
N ALA A 83 7.98 -3.53 -9.80
CA ALA A 83 6.96 -2.55 -9.43
C ALA A 83 5.80 -3.20 -8.65
N GLY A 84 5.42 -4.43 -9.02
CA GLY A 84 4.42 -5.23 -8.31
C GLY A 84 4.85 -5.56 -6.88
N ILE A 85 6.08 -6.00 -6.66
CA ILE A 85 6.62 -6.31 -5.33
C ILE A 85 6.68 -5.05 -4.45
N ILE A 86 7.18 -3.94 -5.00
CA ILE A 86 7.24 -2.65 -4.29
C ILE A 86 5.82 -2.15 -3.96
N SER A 87 4.90 -2.25 -4.93
CA SER A 87 3.49 -1.88 -4.73
C SER A 87 2.78 -2.79 -3.73
N PHE A 88 3.13 -4.07 -3.65
CA PHE A 88 2.58 -4.98 -2.65
C PHE A 88 3.06 -4.64 -1.24
N TYR A 89 4.36 -4.33 -1.09
CA TYR A 89 4.95 -3.96 0.19
C TYR A 89 4.45 -2.60 0.69
N PHE A 90 4.39 -1.60 -0.18
CA PHE A 90 4.02 -0.22 0.18
C PHE A 90 2.56 0.15 -0.11
N GLY A 91 1.80 -0.63 -0.87
CA GLY A 91 0.58 -0.20 -1.56
C GLY A 91 -0.50 0.43 -0.69
N GLN A 92 -0.69 -0.02 0.55
CA GLN A 92 -1.65 0.61 1.46
C GLN A 92 -1.12 1.94 2.05
N ARG A 93 0.19 2.05 2.32
CA ARG A 93 0.85 3.30 2.77
C ARG A 93 1.00 4.33 1.66
N ALA A 94 1.31 3.90 0.43
CA ALA A 94 1.45 4.77 -0.72
C ALA A 94 0.09 5.31 -1.19
N MET A 95 -0.95 4.47 -1.24
CA MET A 95 -2.30 4.91 -1.63
C MET A 95 -2.97 5.81 -0.58
N ALA A 96 -2.72 5.60 0.73
CA ALA A 96 -3.23 6.50 1.77
C ALA A 96 -2.71 7.94 1.61
N LYS A 97 -1.46 8.12 1.13
CA LYS A 97 -0.86 9.44 0.88
C LYS A 97 -1.42 10.12 -0.38
N VAL A 98 -1.79 9.34 -1.40
CA VAL A 98 -2.40 9.87 -2.63
C VAL A 98 -3.87 10.24 -2.41
N ARG A 99 -4.58 9.51 -1.54
CA ARG A 99 -5.99 9.77 -1.24
C ARG A 99 -6.21 10.94 -0.26
N GLY A 100 -5.21 11.31 0.55
CA GLY A 100 -5.25 12.51 1.41
C GLY A 100 -4.65 13.77 0.77
N GLY A 101 -4.37 13.74 -0.54
CA GLY A 101 -3.72 14.82 -1.29
C GLY A 101 -4.62 15.49 -2.33
N LYS A 102 -5.94 15.48 -2.13
CA LYS A 102 -6.90 16.29 -2.89
C LYS A 102 -7.82 17.01 -1.93
#